data_AF-A0A969NEV8-F1
#
_entry.id   AF-A0A969NEV8-F1
#
_cell.length_a   1.000
_cell.length_b   1.000
_cell.length_c   1.000
_cell.angle_alpha   90.00
_cell.angle_beta   90.00
_cell.angle_gamma   90.00
#
_symmetry.space_group_name_H-M   'P 1'
#
loop_
_entity.id
_entity.type
_entity.pdbx_description
1 polymer ?
#
loop_
_entity_poly.entity_id
_entity_poly.type
_entity_poly.pdbx_seq_one_letter_code
_entity_poly.pdbx_strand_id
1 'polypeptide(L)'
;MSKSYLLFLLILLISVTFSCKEPPKSIDEFLSQIPNASIEEIDSIEGYQKCYKIMLRQRADHFGDDTTTFMQKIYLSHIDFSKPVVIVTEGYAAYRNYISEPAKIIKANQIIVEHRYFNESKPDSLNWNYLNIKQAAEDHHVINQLFREIYKAKWISTGISKGGQTTLYYKYFIQ
;
A
#
# COMPACT_ATOMS: atom_id res chain seq x y z
N MET A 1 5.49 40.35 -33.96
CA MET A 1 5.37 39.78 -32.60
C MET A 1 6.41 40.45 -31.72
N SER A 2 6.01 41.12 -30.63
CA SER A 2 6.96 41.87 -29.79
C SER A 2 7.88 40.90 -29.04
N LYS A 3 9.16 41.27 -28.87
CA LYS A 3 10.16 40.48 -28.12
C LYS A 3 9.69 40.07 -26.71
N SER A 4 8.72 40.80 -26.16
CA SER A 4 8.09 40.53 -24.85
C SER A 4 7.23 39.24 -24.85
N TYR A 5 6.55 38.91 -25.95
CA TYR A 5 5.81 37.65 -26.06
C TYR A 5 6.72 36.42 -26.14
N LEU A 6 7.87 36.57 -26.81
CA LEU A 6 8.84 35.49 -26.94
C LEU A 6 9.51 35.16 -25.60
N LEU A 7 9.77 36.19 -24.77
CA LEU A 7 10.33 36.02 -23.42
C LEU A 7 9.31 35.37 -22.47
N PHE A 8 8.02 35.70 -22.60
CA PHE A 8 6.95 35.12 -21.80
C PHE A 8 6.71 33.63 -22.14
N LEU A 9 6.78 33.27 -23.42
CA LEU A 9 6.74 31.87 -23.87
C LEU A 9 7.94 31.06 -23.36
N LEU A 10 9.13 31.67 -23.30
CA LEU A 10 10.34 31.00 -22.80
C LEU A 10 10.25 30.69 -21.30
N ILE A 11 9.68 31.61 -20.50
CA ILE A 11 9.48 31.42 -19.05
C ILE A 11 8.38 30.37 -18.77
N LEU A 12 7.35 30.30 -19.61
CA LEU A 12 6.30 29.28 -19.53
C LEU A 12 6.84 27.87 -19.91
N LEU A 13 7.81 27.78 -20.81
CA LEU A 13 8.48 26.53 -21.19
C LEU A 13 9.44 26.01 -20.10
N ILE A 14 10.04 26.89 -19.30
CA ILE A 14 10.99 26.50 -18.22
C ILE A 14 10.25 26.03 -16.95
N SER A 15 9.01 26.47 -16.74
CA SER A 15 8.20 26.10 -15.56
C SER A 15 7.49 24.75 -15.68
N VAL A 16 7.65 24.05 -16.81
CA VAL A 16 7.18 22.67 -17.02
C VAL A 16 8.35 21.69 -16.92
N THR A 17 9.22 21.85 -15.93
CA THR A 17 10.00 20.71 -15.44
C THR A 17 9.08 19.86 -14.58
N PHE A 18 8.28 19.01 -15.23
CA PHE A 18 7.70 17.87 -14.54
C PHE A 18 8.87 17.13 -13.88
N SER A 19 8.89 17.12 -12.54
CA SER A 19 9.75 16.22 -11.78
C SER A 19 9.26 14.81 -12.06
N CYS A 20 9.75 14.22 -13.16
CA CYS A 20 9.61 12.81 -13.43
C CYS A 20 10.52 12.13 -12.40
N LYS A 21 9.98 11.78 -11.24
CA LYS A 21 10.70 10.89 -10.31
C LYS A 21 11.05 9.63 -11.11
N GLU A 22 12.35 9.39 -11.30
CA GLU A 22 12.78 8.12 -11.87
C GLU A 22 12.20 6.98 -11.02
N PRO A 23 11.74 5.89 -11.64
CA PRO A 23 11.29 4.73 -10.89
C PRO A 23 12.44 4.25 -9.99
N PRO A 24 12.16 3.87 -8.74
CA PRO A 24 13.19 3.47 -7.80
C PRO A 24 13.96 2.27 -8.34
N LYS A 25 15.28 2.28 -8.15
CA LYS A 25 16.19 1.25 -8.69
C LYS A 25 16.13 -0.04 -7.87
N SER A 26 15.67 0.05 -6.62
CA SER A 26 15.49 -1.09 -5.71
C SER A 26 14.26 -0.93 -4.83
N ILE A 27 13.81 -2.04 -4.24
CA ILE A 27 12.69 -2.01 -3.30
C ILE A 27 13.04 -1.24 -2.02
N ASP A 28 14.30 -1.31 -1.57
CA ASP A 28 14.79 -0.53 -0.43
C ASP A 28 14.71 0.98 -0.66
N GLU A 29 15.11 1.43 -1.85
CA GLU A 29 15.02 2.84 -2.24
C GLU A 29 13.57 3.31 -2.19
N PHE A 30 12.63 2.53 -2.75
CA PHE A 30 11.21 2.84 -2.67
C PHE A 30 10.71 2.95 -1.23
N LEU A 31 10.98 1.93 -0.41
CA LEU A 31 10.48 1.86 0.96
C LEU A 31 11.02 3.00 1.83
N SER A 32 12.28 3.39 1.63
CA SER A 32 12.91 4.51 2.35
C SER A 32 12.27 5.88 2.04
N GLN A 33 11.57 6.00 0.90
CA GLN A 33 10.90 7.23 0.49
C GLN A 33 9.46 7.33 0.98
N ILE A 34 8.90 6.27 1.58
CA ILE A 34 7.51 6.29 2.07
C ILE A 34 7.45 7.16 3.33
N PRO A 35 6.78 8.32 3.28
CA PRO A 35 6.70 9.20 4.43
C PRO A 35 5.89 8.54 5.54
N ASN A 36 6.30 8.73 6.80
CA ASN A 36 5.58 8.27 7.98
C ASN A 36 5.33 6.75 8.04
N ALA A 37 6.23 5.96 7.46
CA ALA A 37 6.26 4.51 7.63
C ALA A 37 7.48 4.07 8.44
N SER A 38 7.33 3.01 9.24
CA SER A 38 8.45 2.27 9.81
C SER A 38 8.67 1.00 9.00
N ILE A 39 9.91 0.75 8.60
CA ILE A 39 10.30 -0.37 7.74
C ILE A 39 11.32 -1.23 8.50
N GLU A 40 11.00 -2.51 8.65
CA GLU A 40 11.87 -3.52 9.24
C GLU A 40 12.07 -4.63 8.20
N GLU A 41 13.29 -4.81 7.69
CA GLU A 41 13.63 -5.98 6.88
C GLU A 41 13.60 -7.22 7.79
N ILE A 42 12.92 -8.27 7.35
CA ILE A 42 12.75 -9.54 8.07
C ILE A 42 13.31 -10.69 7.22
N ASP A 43 13.48 -11.85 7.84
CA ASP A 43 13.94 -13.05 7.14
C ASP A 43 13.12 -13.32 5.88
N SER A 44 13.84 -13.49 4.77
CA SER A 44 13.22 -13.75 3.48
C SER A 44 12.69 -15.18 3.43
N ILE A 45 11.45 -15.32 2.95
CA ILE A 45 10.87 -16.64 2.66
C ILE A 45 11.46 -17.16 1.35
N GLU A 46 11.69 -18.47 1.25
CA GLU A 46 12.17 -19.12 0.03
C GLU A 46 11.37 -18.67 -1.22
N GLY A 47 12.09 -18.29 -2.28
CA GLY A 47 11.52 -17.78 -3.53
C GLY A 47 11.28 -16.27 -3.57
N TYR A 48 11.50 -15.55 -2.46
CA TYR A 48 11.46 -14.09 -2.38
C TYR A 48 12.85 -13.52 -2.19
N GLN A 49 13.13 -12.37 -2.80
CA GLN A 49 14.41 -11.67 -2.70
C GLN A 49 14.55 -10.95 -1.36
N LYS A 50 13.48 -10.25 -0.94
CA LYS A 50 13.43 -9.48 0.30
C LYS A 50 12.04 -9.53 0.92
N CYS A 51 12.00 -9.51 2.25
CA CYS A 51 10.75 -9.43 3.01
C CYS A 51 10.84 -8.31 4.04
N TYR A 52 9.70 -7.67 4.32
CA TYR A 52 9.62 -6.54 5.24
C TYR A 52 8.37 -6.63 6.11
N LYS A 53 8.51 -6.22 7.36
CA LYS A 53 7.39 -5.73 8.18
C LYS A 53 7.33 -4.21 8.04
N ILE A 54 6.17 -3.71 7.67
CA ILE A 54 5.94 -2.29 7.41
C ILE A 54 4.82 -1.84 8.34
N MET A 55 5.08 -0.78 9.11
CA MET A 55 4.04 -0.05 9.82
C MET A 55 3.74 1.22 9.03
N LEU A 56 2.59 1.27 8.36
CA LEU A 56 2.17 2.40 7.53
C LEU A 56 1.17 3.27 8.28
N ARG A 57 1.39 4.58 8.34
CA ARG A 57 0.41 5.52 8.91
C ARG A 57 -0.85 5.58 8.04
N GLN A 58 -2.01 5.32 8.65
CA GLN A 58 -3.33 5.42 8.05
C GLN A 58 -4.20 6.43 8.79
N ARG A 59 -5.18 7.01 8.11
CA ARG A 59 -6.26 7.74 8.76
C ARG A 59 -7.23 6.76 9.40
N ALA A 60 -7.69 7.07 10.61
CA ALA A 60 -8.79 6.33 11.22
C ALA A 60 -10.09 6.64 10.47
N ASP A 61 -10.33 7.92 10.16
CA ASP A 61 -11.44 8.38 9.33
C ASP A 61 -10.98 8.88 7.96
N HIS A 62 -11.25 8.08 6.92
CA HIS A 62 -10.92 8.44 5.54
C HIS A 62 -11.95 9.36 4.87
N PHE A 63 -13.15 9.47 5.44
CA PHE A 63 -14.29 10.13 4.78
C PHE A 63 -14.85 11.35 5.54
N GLY A 64 -14.24 11.70 6.67
CA GLY A 64 -14.59 12.88 7.46
C GLY A 64 -13.38 13.71 7.86
N ASP A 65 -13.59 14.63 8.80
CA ASP A 65 -12.61 15.65 9.19
C ASP A 65 -11.73 15.23 10.38
N ASP A 66 -11.98 14.06 10.97
CA ASP A 66 -11.15 13.55 12.07
C ASP A 66 -9.74 13.20 11.56
N THR A 67 -8.74 13.87 12.11
CA THR A 67 -7.33 13.72 11.75
C THR A 67 -6.63 12.60 12.52
N THR A 68 -7.36 11.81 13.33
CA THR A 68 -6.82 10.67 14.06
C THR A 68 -6.16 9.70 13.09
N THR A 69 -4.93 9.28 13.40
CA THR A 69 -4.18 8.31 12.62
C THR A 69 -3.80 7.11 13.46
N PHE A 70 -3.49 5.99 12.81
CA PHE A 70 -2.91 4.82 13.44
C PHE A 70 -1.84 4.20 12.53
N MET A 71 -1.00 3.35 13.10
CA MET A 71 -0.04 2.57 12.32
C MET A 71 -0.69 1.25 11.93
N GLN A 72 -0.80 0.96 10.64
CA GLN A 72 -1.30 -0.31 10.13
C GLN A 72 -0.14 -1.22 9.72
N LYS A 73 -0.14 -2.45 10.22
CA LYS A 73 0.89 -3.44 9.94
C LYS A 73 0.64 -4.12 8.59
N ILE A 74 1.72 -4.25 7.84
CA ILE A 74 1.78 -4.91 6.53
C ILE A 74 3.00 -5.82 6.52
N TYR A 75 2.89 -6.99 5.90
CA TYR A 75 4.06 -7.75 5.44
C TYR A 75 4.19 -7.62 3.94
N LEU A 76 5.38 -7.24 3.46
CA LEU A 76 5.73 -7.24 2.04
C LEU A 76 6.72 -8.37 1.77
N SER A 77 6.44 -9.19 0.77
CA SER A 77 7.37 -10.18 0.22
C SER A 77 7.61 -9.83 -1.25
N HIS A 78 8.84 -9.38 -1.55
CA HIS A 78 9.25 -8.91 -2.88
C HIS A 78 9.98 -10.02 -3.65
N ILE A 79 9.53 -10.27 -4.89
CA ILE A 79 10.23 -11.11 -5.86
C ILE A 79 10.93 -10.24 -6.88
N ASP A 80 10.18 -9.40 -7.58
CA ASP A 80 10.66 -8.53 -8.67
C ASP A 80 9.54 -7.58 -9.13
N PHE A 81 9.89 -6.37 -9.61
CA PHE A 81 8.92 -5.35 -10.03
C PHE A 81 8.02 -5.76 -11.22
N SER A 82 8.47 -6.69 -12.07
CA SER A 82 7.71 -7.19 -13.22
C SER A 82 6.67 -8.26 -12.86
N LYS A 83 6.69 -8.78 -11.63
CA LYS A 83 5.79 -9.85 -11.19
C LYS A 83 4.44 -9.31 -10.76
N PRO A 84 3.35 -10.09 -10.94
CA PRO A 84 2.05 -9.73 -10.40
C PRO A 84 2.10 -9.55 -8.89
N VAL A 85 1.09 -8.89 -8.31
CA VAL A 85 0.97 -8.69 -6.86
C VAL A 85 -0.29 -9.34 -6.34
N VAL A 86 -0.16 -10.08 -5.24
CA VAL A 86 -1.29 -10.56 -4.43
C VAL A 86 -1.37 -9.72 -3.16
N ILE A 87 -2.50 -9.03 -2.97
CA ILE A 87 -2.81 -8.37 -1.70
C ILE A 87 -3.74 -9.28 -0.88
N VAL A 88 -3.29 -9.69 0.29
CA VAL A 88 -4.05 -10.49 1.24
C VAL A 88 -4.74 -9.56 2.23
N THR A 89 -6.07 -9.59 2.26
CA THR A 89 -6.89 -8.80 3.18
C THR A 89 -7.22 -9.64 4.41
N GLU A 90 -6.43 -9.55 5.47
CA GLU A 90 -6.71 -10.31 6.69
C GLU A 90 -8.04 -9.87 7.31
N GLY A 91 -8.77 -10.82 7.89
CA GLY A 91 -9.99 -10.52 8.64
C GLY A 91 -9.70 -10.03 10.06
N TYR A 92 -8.49 -10.30 10.57
CA TYR A 92 -8.08 -10.14 11.95
C TYR A 92 -6.60 -9.70 12.01
N ALA A 93 -5.85 -10.20 13.00
CA ALA A 93 -4.42 -9.98 13.12
C ALA A 93 -3.62 -10.73 12.04
N ALA A 94 -2.60 -10.09 11.48
CA ALA A 94 -1.59 -10.74 10.65
C ALA A 94 -0.44 -11.20 11.56
N TYR A 95 -0.52 -12.45 12.03
CA TYR A 95 0.43 -12.97 13.04
C TYR A 95 1.84 -13.20 12.51
N ARG A 96 2.00 -13.45 11.20
CA ARG A 96 3.29 -13.73 10.58
C ARG A 96 3.27 -13.41 9.10
N ASN A 97 4.46 -13.27 8.52
CA ASN A 97 4.62 -13.37 7.07
C ASN A 97 4.46 -14.84 6.62
N TYR A 98 3.77 -15.08 5.51
CA TYR A 98 3.56 -16.40 4.92
C TYR A 98 3.36 -16.28 3.42
N ILE A 99 3.35 -17.38 2.66
CA ILE A 99 3.00 -17.35 1.24
C ILE A 99 1.56 -17.86 1.08
N SER A 100 0.66 -17.01 0.59
CA SER A 100 -0.72 -17.38 0.26
C SER A 100 -0.77 -18.30 -0.96
N GLU A 101 -1.81 -19.12 -1.03
CA GLU A 101 -2.01 -20.04 -2.16
C GLU A 101 -1.99 -19.30 -3.52
N PRO A 102 -2.71 -18.18 -3.72
CA PRO A 102 -2.66 -17.46 -5.00
C PRO A 102 -1.26 -16.94 -5.33
N ALA A 103 -0.54 -16.38 -4.35
CA ALA A 103 0.81 -15.85 -4.58
C ALA A 103 1.79 -16.95 -5.00
N LYS A 104 1.67 -18.15 -4.38
CA LYS A 104 2.47 -19.32 -4.73
C LYS A 104 2.18 -19.81 -6.15
N ILE A 105 0.90 -19.93 -6.52
CA ILE A 105 0.48 -20.46 -7.83
C ILE A 105 0.99 -19.56 -8.96
N ILE A 106 0.86 -18.24 -8.83
CA ILE A 106 1.17 -17.30 -9.91
C ILE A 106 2.57 -16.67 -9.81
N LYS A 107 3.35 -17.04 -8.77
CA LYS A 107 4.70 -16.50 -8.49
C LYS A 107 4.67 -14.96 -8.40
N ALA A 108 3.86 -14.45 -7.49
CA ALA A 108 3.59 -13.02 -7.31
C ALA A 108 4.41 -12.41 -6.17
N ASN A 109 4.68 -11.10 -6.25
CA ASN A 109 4.93 -10.32 -5.04
C ASN A 109 3.71 -10.44 -4.12
N GLN A 110 3.90 -10.33 -2.81
CA GLN A 110 2.78 -10.43 -1.87
C GLN A 110 2.78 -9.32 -0.83
N ILE A 111 1.60 -8.81 -0.54
CA ILE A 111 1.34 -7.82 0.51
C ILE A 111 0.26 -8.40 1.43
N ILE A 112 0.57 -8.67 2.69
CA ILE A 112 -0.41 -9.10 3.70
C ILE A 112 -0.76 -7.89 4.55
N VAL A 113 -2.04 -7.53 4.62
CA VAL A 113 -2.51 -6.36 5.35
C VAL A 113 -3.25 -6.80 6.61
N GLU A 114 -2.78 -6.38 7.78
CA GLU A 114 -3.50 -6.59 9.04
C GLU A 114 -4.75 -5.70 9.10
N HIS A 115 -5.85 -6.28 9.58
CA HIS A 115 -7.11 -5.56 9.66
C HIS A 115 -7.05 -4.46 10.71
N ARG A 116 -7.62 -3.28 10.40
CA ARG A 116 -7.77 -2.19 11.39
C ARG A 116 -8.43 -2.69 12.68
N TYR A 117 -8.02 -2.14 13.81
CA TYR A 117 -8.40 -2.53 15.19
C TYR A 117 -7.94 -3.91 15.65
N PHE A 118 -7.05 -4.59 14.91
CA PHE A 118 -6.45 -5.85 15.36
C PHE A 118 -4.98 -5.69 15.71
N ASN A 119 -4.60 -6.26 16.85
CA ASN A 119 -3.23 -6.36 17.33
C ASN A 119 -2.47 -5.01 17.30
N GLU A 120 -1.56 -4.85 16.34
CA GLU A 120 -0.69 -3.67 16.20
C GLU A 120 -1.36 -2.57 15.35
N SER A 121 -2.45 -2.90 14.65
CA SER A 121 -3.10 -2.04 13.66
C SER A 121 -4.31 -1.30 14.23
N LYS A 122 -4.12 -0.48 15.27
CA LYS A 122 -5.22 0.20 15.97
C LYS A 122 -4.85 1.62 16.41
N PRO A 123 -5.79 2.58 16.41
CA PRO A 123 -5.58 3.88 17.05
C PRO A 123 -5.39 3.73 18.57
N ASP A 124 -4.70 4.69 19.18
CA ASP A 124 -4.50 4.72 20.65
C ASP A 124 -5.84 4.82 21.40
N SER A 125 -6.78 5.60 20.85
CA SER A 125 -8.15 5.65 21.36
C SER A 125 -9.00 4.52 20.78
N LEU A 126 -9.71 3.78 21.63
CA LEU A 126 -10.69 2.76 21.22
C LEU A 126 -12.02 3.38 20.75
N ASN A 127 -11.96 4.34 19.83
CA ASN A 127 -13.14 4.84 19.14
C ASN A 127 -13.58 3.82 18.09
N TRP A 128 -14.66 3.08 18.35
CA TRP A 128 -15.14 2.03 17.47
C TRP A 128 -15.90 2.53 16.23
N ASN A 129 -16.18 3.83 16.11
CA ASN A 129 -16.91 4.39 14.96
C ASN A 129 -16.20 4.12 13.64
N TYR A 130 -14.86 4.00 13.66
CA TYR A 130 -14.07 3.73 12.47
C TYR A 130 -13.74 2.24 12.27
N LEU A 131 -14.24 1.35 13.13
CA LEU A 131 -14.23 -0.10 12.88
C LEU A 131 -15.41 -0.47 11.99
N ASN A 132 -15.31 -0.16 10.70
CA ASN A 132 -16.33 -0.51 9.72
C ASN A 132 -15.72 -0.90 8.36
N ILE A 133 -16.55 -1.53 7.53
CA ILE A 133 -16.14 -2.14 6.25
C ILE A 133 -15.63 -1.07 5.27
N LYS A 134 -16.30 0.08 5.18
CA LYS A 134 -15.94 1.13 4.22
C LYS A 134 -14.56 1.70 4.53
N GLN A 135 -14.28 1.98 5.80
CA GLN A 135 -12.97 2.47 6.21
C GLN A 135 -11.86 1.42 6.01
N ALA A 136 -12.15 0.14 6.31
CA ALA A 136 -11.21 -0.94 6.05
C ALA A 136 -10.93 -1.11 4.55
N ALA A 137 -11.93 -0.97 3.68
CA ALA A 137 -11.73 -1.02 2.22
C ALA A 137 -10.79 0.11 1.75
N GLU A 138 -10.91 1.31 2.33
CA GLU A 138 -10.06 2.44 2.00
C GLU A 138 -8.62 2.26 2.49
N ASP A 139 -8.39 1.62 3.65
CA ASP A 139 -7.04 1.23 4.08
C ASP A 139 -6.31 0.41 3.01
N HIS A 140 -7.00 -0.62 2.49
CA HIS A 140 -6.47 -1.46 1.43
C HIS A 140 -6.26 -0.66 0.15
N HIS A 141 -7.13 0.30 -0.17
CA HIS A 141 -6.98 1.16 -1.34
C HIS A 141 -5.73 2.03 -1.24
N VAL A 142 -5.51 2.70 -0.11
CA VAL A 142 -4.31 3.51 0.14
C VAL A 142 -3.04 2.68 -0.02
N ILE A 143 -2.99 1.49 0.58
CA ILE A 143 -1.86 0.56 0.44
C ILE A 143 -1.68 0.14 -1.01
N ASN A 144 -2.77 -0.20 -1.69
CA ASN A 144 -2.75 -0.61 -3.09
C ASN A 144 -2.19 0.50 -3.99
N GLN A 145 -2.66 1.73 -3.84
CA GLN A 145 -2.19 2.89 -4.62
C GLN A 145 -0.71 3.15 -4.37
N LEU A 146 -0.28 3.15 -3.10
CA LEU A 146 1.12 3.33 -2.71
C LEU A 146 2.03 2.35 -3.45
N PHE A 147 1.73 1.05 -3.38
CA PHE A 147 2.58 0.03 -4.01
C PHE A 147 2.40 -0.09 -5.52
N ARG A 148 1.29 0.39 -6.09
CA ARG A 148 1.12 0.52 -7.55
C ARG A 148 2.05 1.55 -8.18
N GLU A 149 2.67 2.43 -7.39
CA GLU A 149 3.72 3.32 -7.89
C GLU A 149 4.89 2.53 -8.49
N ILE A 150 5.20 1.36 -7.93
CA ILE A 150 6.32 0.51 -8.37
C ILE A 150 5.90 -0.81 -9.03
N TYR A 151 4.79 -1.42 -8.60
CA TYR A 151 4.33 -2.68 -9.18
C TYR A 151 3.26 -2.45 -10.25
N LYS A 152 3.72 -2.41 -11.51
CA LYS A 152 2.86 -2.13 -12.68
C LYS A 152 2.18 -3.37 -13.28
N ALA A 153 2.56 -4.57 -12.83
CA ALA A 153 1.95 -5.82 -13.27
C ALA A 153 0.51 -6.00 -12.73
N LYS A 154 -0.12 -7.13 -13.03
CA LYS A 154 -1.50 -7.43 -12.58
C LYS A 154 -1.59 -7.59 -11.07
N TRP A 155 -2.73 -7.20 -10.51
CA TRP A 155 -3.03 -7.28 -9.07
C TRP A 155 -4.22 -8.20 -8.80
N ILE A 156 -4.16 -8.95 -7.71
CA ILE A 156 -5.22 -9.84 -7.23
C ILE A 156 -5.39 -9.62 -5.72
N SER A 157 -6.63 -9.48 -5.25
CA SER A 157 -6.95 -9.50 -3.82
C SER A 157 -7.43 -10.88 -3.38
N THR A 158 -7.06 -11.33 -2.19
CA THR A 158 -7.51 -12.59 -1.60
C THR A 158 -7.64 -12.51 -0.08
N GLY A 159 -8.38 -13.44 0.52
CA GLY A 159 -8.57 -13.51 1.95
C GLY A 159 -9.36 -14.75 2.37
N ILE A 160 -9.21 -15.17 3.62
CA ILE A 160 -9.83 -16.39 4.17
C ILE A 160 -10.85 -16.01 5.25
N SER A 161 -12.00 -16.69 5.27
CA SER A 161 -13.07 -16.48 6.26
C SER A 161 -13.53 -15.01 6.27
N LYS A 162 -13.48 -14.31 7.42
CA LYS A 162 -13.73 -12.86 7.49
C LYS A 162 -12.83 -12.08 6.52
N GLY A 163 -11.59 -12.50 6.31
CA GLY A 163 -10.72 -11.89 5.31
C GLY A 163 -11.26 -12.04 3.88
N GLY A 164 -11.93 -13.14 3.57
CA GLY A 164 -12.61 -13.34 2.28
C GLY A 164 -13.81 -12.39 2.12
N GLN A 165 -14.55 -12.13 3.20
CA GLN A 165 -15.56 -11.07 3.19
C GLN A 165 -14.92 -9.69 2.95
N THR A 166 -13.81 -9.38 3.63
CA THR A 166 -13.04 -8.15 3.41
C THR A 166 -12.61 -8.01 1.95
N THR A 167 -12.16 -9.09 1.31
CA THR A 167 -11.81 -9.10 -0.12
C THR A 167 -13.00 -8.70 -1.00
N LEU A 168 -14.18 -9.29 -0.77
CA LEU A 168 -15.39 -8.96 -1.54
C LEU A 168 -15.81 -7.51 -1.32
N TYR A 169 -15.77 -7.02 -0.07
CA TYR A 169 -16.11 -5.64 0.24
C TYR A 169 -15.10 -4.65 -0.33
N TYR A 170 -13.82 -4.98 -0.32
CA TYR A 170 -12.79 -4.15 -0.96
C TYR A 170 -13.14 -3.96 -2.44
N LYS A 171 -13.47 -5.04 -3.16
CA LYS A 171 -13.87 -4.93 -4.56
C LYS A 171 -15.20 -4.18 -4.78
N TYR A 172 -16.14 -4.29 -3.83
CA TYR A 172 -17.42 -3.58 -3.91
C TYR A 172 -17.25 -2.06 -3.75
N PHE A 173 -16.46 -1.61 -2.78
CA PHE A 173 -16.27 -0.18 -2.51
C PHE A 173 -15.25 0.48 -3.44
N ILE A 174 -14.25 -0.27 -3.91
CA ILE A 174 -13.12 0.23 -4.70
C ILE A 174 -13.15 -0.44 -6.08
N GLN A 175 -13.58 0.32 -7.09
CA GLN A 175 -13.77 -0.20 -8.45
C GLN A 175 -12.46 -0.31 -9.24
#